data_AF-A0A929DAZ1-F1
#
_entry.id   AF-A0A929DAZ1-F1
#
_cell.length_a   1.000
_cell.length_b   1.000
_cell.length_c   1.000
_cell.angle_alpha   90.00
_cell.angle_beta   90.00
_cell.angle_gamma   90.00
#
_symmetry.space_group_name_H-M   'P 1'
#
loop_
_entity.id
_entity.type
_entity.pdbx_description
1 polymer ?
#
loop_
_entity_poly.entity_id
_entity_poly.type
_entity_poly.pdbx_seq_one_letter_code
_entity_poly.pdbx_strand_id
1 'polypeptide(L)'
;MIKRLSNVILLIGLSTLIFAYVFTASGSRSEIYGPHTADEQYALVVHKRMNLTQAPLLSNIYVGDELVVSQSEYTGIPGIISAMGATDCQVRVTLNARYGEVEGVTTTVYDLDFEGTYRLRYVGSVPTTTLELIFPFPGGLDTLNQVYFLVDGAEPPGVQYGLSNITWWTEMETGEEHEVVVRYRARGVGSFRYALDHNQRLENLDVRIAVRGLTGSEVPESSLPTTAVEDVENGEQFSWQYDALIADRDVQVTLPTQPGSVQRLEQLQGPLSKLSLASPLLVVLFVTCLAGLHWLSGIRLPFQHYLLAGFGFFLFYPALTFLCAVLDLKLAAAVAMAAVTTLLIFFLGRAAGWRRTWWQTLLLAAVFLGLFSLGAMSRLRGLLFTTGGLLLVGMFMLPVARYRPPQPVETEPTPQKDQTIEQEMAEPPLKKLPPVEPLAPSRYCPHCGTPLDEAFSFCPTCGRDANLFRRCPACGSEHYVPHEADLSHCPACGEPWDKPSS
;
A
#
# COMPACT_ATOMS: atom_id res chain seq x y z
N MET A 1 33.91 -10.62 26.36
CA MET A 1 33.77 -11.19 25.00
C MET A 1 32.31 -11.51 24.65
N ILE A 2 31.58 -12.27 25.48
CA ILE A 2 30.18 -12.72 25.24
C ILE A 2 29.19 -11.57 24.90
N LYS A 3 29.22 -10.46 25.64
CA LYS A 3 28.33 -9.30 25.38
C LYS A 3 28.59 -8.63 24.01
N ARG A 4 29.86 -8.54 23.59
CA ARG A 4 30.21 -7.99 22.26
C ARG A 4 29.76 -8.94 21.14
N LEU A 5 29.91 -10.25 21.33
CA LEU A 5 29.45 -11.26 20.39
C LEU A 5 27.92 -11.20 20.19
N SER A 6 27.16 -11.11 21.28
CA SER A 6 25.70 -10.99 21.23
C SER A 6 25.22 -9.73 20.51
N ASN A 7 25.88 -8.58 20.70
CA ASN A 7 25.54 -7.35 19.99
C ASN A 7 25.78 -7.47 18.47
N VAL A 8 26.89 -8.12 18.07
CA VAL A 8 27.21 -8.36 16.66
C VAL A 8 26.17 -9.28 16.03
N ILE A 9 25.77 -10.36 16.72
CA ILE A 9 24.73 -11.29 16.23
C ILE A 9 23.40 -10.57 16.04
N LEU A 10 22.95 -9.77 17.00
CA LEU A 10 21.69 -9.02 16.89
C LEU A 10 21.73 -7.98 15.76
N LEU A 11 22.87 -7.31 15.56
CA LEU A 11 23.02 -6.32 14.49
C LEU A 11 23.02 -6.99 13.11
N ILE A 12 23.70 -8.13 12.96
CA ILE A 12 23.64 -8.95 11.74
C ILE A 12 22.20 -9.39 11.49
N GLY A 13 21.51 -9.93 12.51
CA GLY A 13 20.12 -10.35 12.37
C GLY A 13 19.18 -9.23 11.92
N LEU A 14 19.36 -8.01 12.43
CA LEU A 14 18.52 -6.86 12.06
C LEU A 14 18.80 -6.44 10.63
N SER A 15 20.08 -6.39 10.25
CA SER A 15 20.51 -6.09 8.88
C SER A 15 19.97 -7.12 7.88
N THR A 16 20.10 -8.42 8.19
CA THR A 16 19.59 -9.51 7.34
C THR A 16 18.07 -9.44 7.19
N LEU A 17 17.34 -9.18 8.28
CA LEU A 17 15.88 -9.10 8.26
C LEU A 17 15.38 -7.88 7.47
N ILE A 18 16.05 -6.72 7.62
CA ILE A 18 15.81 -5.54 6.79
C ILE A 18 16.11 -5.84 5.32
N PHE A 19 17.27 -6.43 5.02
CA PHE A 19 17.67 -6.75 3.65
C PHE A 19 16.71 -7.73 2.99
N ALA A 20 16.29 -8.79 3.70
CA ALA A 20 15.32 -9.77 3.20
C ALA A 20 13.96 -9.12 2.89
N TYR A 21 13.47 -8.23 3.77
CA TYR A 21 12.22 -7.51 3.52
C TYR A 21 12.34 -6.52 2.36
N VAL A 22 13.43 -5.74 2.29
CA VAL A 22 13.66 -4.81 1.18
C VAL A 22 13.75 -5.58 -0.14
N PHE A 23 14.52 -6.67 -0.18
CA PHE A 23 14.65 -7.53 -1.36
C PHE A 23 13.32 -8.15 -1.78
N THR A 24 12.53 -8.70 -0.86
CA THR A 24 11.20 -9.26 -1.18
C THR A 24 10.18 -8.19 -1.62
N ALA A 25 10.17 -7.03 -0.96
CA ALA A 25 9.27 -5.93 -1.29
C ALA A 25 9.66 -5.17 -2.57
N SER A 26 10.95 -5.20 -2.97
CA SER A 26 11.45 -4.54 -4.20
C SER A 26 11.60 -5.51 -5.38
N GLY A 27 11.97 -6.76 -5.12
CA GLY A 27 12.19 -7.81 -6.11
C GLY A 27 10.93 -8.56 -6.53
N SER A 28 9.82 -8.39 -5.82
CA SER A 28 8.49 -8.91 -6.23
C SER A 28 7.92 -8.22 -7.47
N ARG A 29 8.66 -7.32 -8.12
CA ARG A 29 8.27 -6.72 -9.41
C ARG A 29 8.29 -7.69 -10.59
N SER A 30 8.89 -8.89 -10.50
CA SER A 30 9.08 -9.73 -11.70
C SER A 30 8.88 -11.24 -11.60
N GLU A 31 8.99 -11.88 -10.44
CA GLU A 31 9.06 -13.36 -10.42
C GLU A 31 7.98 -14.11 -9.64
N ILE A 32 7.30 -13.47 -8.67
CA ILE A 32 6.22 -14.14 -7.92
C ILE A 32 4.83 -13.80 -8.52
N TYR A 33 4.76 -12.71 -9.29
CA TYR A 33 3.65 -12.35 -10.16
C TYR A 33 4.24 -12.12 -11.56
N GLY A 34 4.35 -13.20 -12.36
CA GLY A 34 4.75 -13.13 -13.77
C GLY A 34 3.78 -12.27 -14.60
N PRO A 35 4.09 -11.96 -15.87
CA PRO A 35 3.58 -10.78 -16.57
C PRO A 35 2.05 -10.80 -16.74
N HIS A 36 1.36 -10.02 -15.91
CA HIS A 36 -0.09 -9.74 -15.96
C HIS A 36 -0.56 -8.99 -17.21
N THR A 37 0.28 -8.78 -18.23
CA THR A 37 -0.22 -8.31 -19.53
C THR A 37 -1.12 -9.35 -20.20
N ALA A 38 -0.88 -10.64 -19.96
CA ALA A 38 -1.79 -11.68 -20.41
C ALA A 38 -3.07 -11.65 -19.57
N ASP A 39 -3.01 -11.78 -18.25
CA ASP A 39 -4.22 -11.86 -17.41
C ASP A 39 -5.09 -10.60 -17.41
N GLU A 40 -4.53 -9.38 -17.53
CA GLU A 40 -5.36 -8.18 -17.73
C GLU A 40 -5.98 -8.14 -19.13
N GLN A 41 -5.24 -8.53 -20.18
CA GLN A 41 -5.81 -8.65 -21.53
C GLN A 41 -6.84 -9.78 -21.61
N TYR A 42 -6.62 -10.90 -20.91
CA TYR A 42 -7.55 -12.02 -20.82
C TYR A 42 -8.76 -11.66 -19.97
N ALA A 43 -8.61 -11.00 -18.82
CA ALA A 43 -9.72 -10.48 -18.02
C ALA A 43 -10.54 -9.43 -18.79
N LEU A 44 -9.89 -8.58 -19.59
CA LEU A 44 -10.55 -7.67 -20.55
C LEU A 44 -11.27 -8.43 -21.66
N VAL A 45 -10.69 -9.51 -22.20
CA VAL A 45 -11.31 -10.36 -23.23
C VAL A 45 -12.51 -11.13 -22.66
N VAL A 46 -12.41 -11.61 -21.43
CA VAL A 46 -13.44 -12.33 -20.67
C VAL A 46 -14.58 -11.38 -20.28
N HIS A 47 -14.26 -10.17 -19.79
CA HIS A 47 -15.24 -9.10 -19.60
C HIS A 47 -15.93 -8.72 -20.92
N LYS A 48 -15.17 -8.59 -22.01
CA LYS A 48 -15.72 -8.24 -23.33
C LYS A 48 -16.61 -9.35 -23.90
N ARG A 49 -16.34 -10.62 -23.59
CA ARG A 49 -17.17 -11.77 -24.02
C ARG A 49 -18.45 -11.95 -23.20
N MET A 50 -18.47 -11.54 -21.94
CA MET A 50 -19.61 -11.75 -21.03
C MET A 50 -20.40 -10.48 -20.68
N ASN A 51 -20.03 -9.34 -21.26
CA ASN A 51 -20.89 -8.16 -21.32
C ASN A 51 -22.06 -8.48 -22.25
N LEU A 52 -23.26 -8.63 -21.69
CA LEU A 52 -24.44 -8.96 -22.48
C LEU A 52 -24.92 -7.71 -23.22
N THR A 53 -24.96 -7.82 -24.55
CA THR A 53 -25.63 -6.87 -25.44
C THR A 53 -26.84 -7.56 -26.02
N GLN A 54 -28.03 -7.17 -25.57
CA GLN A 54 -29.31 -7.64 -26.09
C GLN A 54 -29.80 -6.69 -27.17
N ALA A 55 -30.17 -7.19 -28.34
CA ALA A 55 -30.76 -6.37 -29.42
C ALA A 55 -32.29 -6.51 -29.44
N PRO A 56 -33.03 -5.62 -30.12
CA PRO A 56 -34.48 -5.73 -30.22
C PRO A 56 -34.89 -6.88 -31.17
N LEU A 57 -36.19 -7.15 -31.23
CA LEU A 57 -36.76 -8.08 -32.20
C LEU A 57 -36.55 -7.55 -33.62
N LEU A 58 -35.98 -8.37 -34.50
CA LEU A 58 -35.78 -8.06 -35.91
C LEU A 58 -36.86 -8.73 -36.75
N SER A 59 -37.24 -8.10 -37.85
CA SER A 59 -38.22 -8.64 -38.80
C SER A 59 -37.74 -8.51 -40.24
N ASN A 60 -37.77 -9.62 -40.98
CA ASN A 60 -37.55 -9.64 -42.42
C ASN A 60 -38.90 -9.83 -43.14
N ILE A 61 -39.12 -9.09 -44.23
CA ILE A 61 -40.37 -9.13 -45.01
C ILE A 61 -40.13 -9.86 -46.33
N TYR A 62 -40.96 -10.87 -46.59
CA TYR A 62 -40.97 -11.67 -47.82
C TYR A 62 -42.26 -11.41 -48.61
N VAL A 63 -42.12 -11.18 -49.92
CA VAL A 63 -43.25 -11.09 -50.86
C VAL A 63 -43.07 -12.19 -51.90
N GLY A 64 -43.78 -13.31 -51.73
CA GLY A 64 -43.47 -14.57 -52.41
C GLY A 64 -42.23 -15.24 -51.81
N ASP A 65 -41.36 -15.82 -52.64
CA ASP A 65 -40.10 -16.45 -52.22
C ASP A 65 -38.90 -15.46 -52.18
N GLU A 66 -39.14 -14.18 -52.44
CA GLU A 66 -38.10 -13.15 -52.56
C GLU A 66 -38.09 -12.23 -51.34
N LEU A 67 -36.91 -12.04 -50.73
CA LEU A 67 -36.69 -11.12 -49.61
C LEU A 67 -36.76 -9.68 -50.13
N VAL A 68 -37.73 -8.89 -49.66
CA VAL A 68 -37.94 -7.52 -50.16
C VAL A 68 -37.21 -6.48 -49.30
N VAL A 69 -36.98 -6.77 -48.01
CA VAL A 69 -36.26 -5.87 -47.10
C VAL A 69 -35.40 -6.70 -46.14
N SER A 70 -34.08 -6.66 -46.32
CA SER A 70 -33.14 -6.84 -45.21
C SER A 70 -32.90 -5.46 -44.58
N GLN A 71 -32.90 -5.36 -43.26
CA GLN A 71 -32.42 -4.13 -42.62
C GLN A 71 -31.07 -3.71 -43.25
N SER A 72 -31.03 -2.45 -43.71
CA SER A 72 -29.93 -1.77 -44.40
C SER A 72 -29.48 -2.29 -45.77
N GLU A 73 -30.13 -1.86 -46.86
CA GLU A 73 -29.48 -1.08 -47.92
C GLU A 73 -30.52 -0.44 -48.85
N TYR A 74 -30.26 0.81 -49.23
CA TYR A 74 -31.12 1.69 -50.02
C TYR A 74 -31.22 1.16 -51.47
N THR A 75 -32.07 0.18 -51.74
CA THR A 75 -32.40 -0.20 -53.13
C THR A 75 -33.52 0.69 -53.65
N GLY A 76 -33.17 1.57 -54.59
CA GLY A 76 -34.06 2.57 -55.19
C GLY A 76 -35.16 2.01 -56.09
N ILE A 77 -35.98 1.09 -55.58
CA ILE A 77 -37.22 0.66 -56.22
C ILE A 77 -38.37 1.55 -55.67
N PRO A 78 -38.92 2.48 -56.47
CA PRO A 78 -40.02 3.32 -56.03
C PRO A 78 -41.30 2.48 -56.00
N GLY A 79 -41.78 2.13 -54.80
CA GLY A 79 -43.11 1.52 -54.65
C GLY A 79 -43.41 0.76 -53.36
N ILE A 80 -42.40 0.35 -52.58
CA ILE A 80 -42.62 -0.46 -51.37
C ILE A 80 -41.83 0.15 -50.20
N ILE A 81 -42.37 1.20 -49.59
CA ILE A 81 -41.90 1.67 -48.28
C ILE A 81 -42.67 0.83 -47.25
N SER A 82 -42.12 -0.32 -46.84
CA SER A 82 -42.65 -1.08 -45.70
C SER A 82 -41.81 -0.76 -44.48
N ALA A 83 -42.29 0.12 -43.62
CA ALA A 83 -41.73 0.32 -42.30
C ALA A 83 -42.35 -0.71 -41.36
N MET A 84 -41.62 -1.77 -41.03
CA MET A 84 -41.85 -2.54 -39.81
C MET A 84 -40.78 -2.13 -38.81
N GLY A 85 -41.23 -1.52 -37.73
CA GLY A 85 -40.47 -1.38 -36.50
C GLY A 85 -41.41 -1.69 -35.34
N ALA A 86 -40.89 -2.20 -34.24
CA ALA A 86 -41.66 -2.24 -33.00
C ALA A 86 -42.05 -0.79 -32.66
N THR A 87 -43.33 -0.45 -32.80
CA THR A 87 -43.82 0.91 -32.50
C THR A 87 -43.78 1.17 -31.00
N ASP A 88 -44.06 0.12 -30.22
CA ASP A 88 -43.99 0.11 -28.77
C ASP A 88 -42.98 -0.94 -28.29
N CYS A 89 -42.07 -0.52 -27.42
CA CYS A 89 -41.00 -1.34 -26.87
C CYS A 89 -40.98 -1.18 -25.35
N GLN A 90 -41.47 -2.22 -24.67
CA GLN A 90 -41.43 -2.29 -23.21
C GLN A 90 -40.45 -3.38 -22.77
N VAL A 91 -39.43 -2.98 -22.01
CA VAL A 91 -38.37 -3.89 -21.57
C VAL A 91 -38.22 -3.82 -20.07
N ARG A 92 -38.20 -5.00 -19.44
CA ARG A 92 -38.00 -5.20 -18.01
C ARG A 92 -36.80 -6.11 -17.82
N VAL A 93 -35.82 -5.61 -17.08
CA VAL A 93 -34.58 -6.34 -16.80
C VAL A 93 -34.32 -6.32 -15.31
N THR A 94 -34.07 -7.50 -14.75
CA THR A 94 -33.58 -7.64 -13.38
C THR A 94 -32.18 -8.26 -13.41
N LEU A 95 -31.21 -7.56 -12.83
CA LEU A 95 -29.83 -8.00 -12.66
C LEU A 95 -29.62 -8.36 -11.19
N ASN A 96 -29.61 -9.67 -10.87
CA ASN A 96 -29.25 -10.13 -9.53
C ASN A 96 -27.74 -10.21 -9.41
N ALA A 97 -27.11 -9.11 -9.00
CA ALA A 97 -25.68 -8.92 -9.02
C ALA A 97 -25.00 -9.34 -7.71
N ARG A 98 -23.78 -9.87 -7.83
CA ARG A 98 -22.91 -10.24 -6.71
C ARG A 98 -21.45 -10.14 -7.12
N TYR A 99 -20.56 -9.99 -6.16
CA TYR A 99 -19.14 -10.22 -6.40
C TYR A 99 -18.90 -11.73 -6.53
N GLY A 100 -18.24 -12.12 -7.61
CA GLY A 100 -17.86 -13.48 -7.90
C GLY A 100 -16.44 -13.55 -8.43
N GLU A 101 -15.87 -14.74 -8.41
CA GLU A 101 -14.58 -15.00 -9.02
C GLU A 101 -14.82 -15.65 -10.38
N VAL A 102 -14.31 -15.03 -11.43
CA VAL A 102 -14.34 -15.58 -12.78
C VAL A 102 -12.90 -15.74 -13.23
N GLU A 103 -12.48 -16.99 -13.44
CA GLU A 103 -11.14 -17.34 -13.91
C GLU A 103 -10.00 -16.73 -13.06
N GLY A 104 -10.17 -16.66 -11.73
CA GLY A 104 -9.17 -16.13 -10.81
C GLY A 104 -9.25 -14.62 -10.55
N VAL A 105 -10.18 -13.91 -11.20
CA VAL A 105 -10.37 -12.47 -11.06
C VAL A 105 -11.69 -12.17 -10.36
N THR A 106 -11.64 -11.42 -9.26
CA THR A 106 -12.84 -10.91 -8.60
C THR A 106 -13.51 -9.87 -9.51
N THR A 107 -14.72 -10.15 -9.95
CA THR A 107 -15.53 -9.25 -10.77
C THR A 107 -17.00 -9.32 -10.33
N THR A 108 -17.82 -8.45 -10.90
CA THR A 108 -19.25 -8.41 -10.64
C THR A 108 -19.97 -9.27 -11.66
N VAL A 109 -20.57 -10.35 -11.16
CA VAL A 109 -21.35 -11.29 -11.95
C VAL A 109 -22.83 -11.11 -11.63
N TYR A 110 -23.70 -11.37 -12.59
CA TYR A 110 -25.15 -11.28 -12.38
C TYR A 110 -25.91 -12.41 -13.06
N ASP A 111 -27.02 -12.80 -12.43
CA ASP A 111 -28.07 -13.58 -13.09
C ASP A 111 -29.10 -12.60 -13.66
N LEU A 112 -29.24 -12.64 -14.99
CA LEU A 112 -30.16 -11.83 -15.79
C LEU A 112 -31.54 -12.49 -15.82
N ASP A 113 -32.58 -11.71 -15.53
CA ASP A 113 -33.98 -12.00 -15.87
C ASP A 113 -34.44 -10.94 -16.88
N PHE A 114 -34.66 -11.35 -18.13
CA PHE A 114 -35.04 -10.47 -19.23
C PHE A 114 -36.47 -10.74 -19.65
N GLU A 115 -37.24 -9.67 -19.82
CA GLU A 115 -38.58 -9.68 -20.40
C GLU A 115 -38.74 -8.48 -21.34
N GLY A 116 -38.93 -8.76 -22.63
CA GLY A 116 -39.21 -7.77 -23.66
C GLY A 116 -40.60 -7.99 -24.25
N THR A 117 -41.40 -6.93 -24.32
CA THR A 117 -42.71 -6.90 -24.98
C THR A 117 -42.64 -5.95 -26.15
N TYR A 118 -42.96 -6.45 -27.33
CA TYR A 118 -42.86 -5.75 -28.60
C TYR A 118 -44.22 -5.75 -29.28
N ARG A 119 -44.72 -4.57 -29.65
CA ARG A 119 -45.93 -4.46 -30.46
C ARG A 119 -45.55 -4.27 -31.91
N LEU A 120 -45.92 -5.23 -32.75
CA LEU A 120 -45.70 -5.18 -34.19
C LEU A 120 -46.98 -4.73 -34.87
N ARG A 121 -46.85 -3.86 -35.87
CA ARG A 121 -47.95 -3.45 -36.75
C ARG A 121 -47.46 -3.41 -38.18
N TYR A 122 -48.13 -4.13 -39.08
CA TYR A 122 -47.82 -4.04 -40.50
C TYR A 122 -48.56 -2.88 -41.17
N VAL A 123 -47.81 -1.94 -41.77
CA VAL A 123 -48.35 -0.77 -42.50
C VAL A 123 -47.96 -0.75 -43.98
N GLY A 124 -47.82 -1.93 -44.59
CA GLY A 124 -47.47 -2.05 -46.01
C GLY A 124 -48.66 -1.86 -46.96
N SER A 125 -48.34 -1.68 -48.24
CA SER A 125 -49.33 -1.51 -49.32
C SER A 125 -49.88 -2.83 -49.87
N VAL A 126 -49.27 -3.96 -49.51
CA VAL A 126 -49.69 -5.31 -49.92
C VAL A 126 -50.62 -5.87 -48.84
N PRO A 127 -51.78 -6.45 -49.21
CA PRO A 127 -52.80 -6.89 -48.23
C PRO A 127 -52.34 -8.00 -47.30
N THR A 128 -51.45 -8.89 -47.75
CA THR A 128 -50.92 -10.01 -46.96
C THR A 128 -49.44 -10.19 -47.28
N THR A 129 -48.60 -10.39 -46.26
CA THR A 129 -47.17 -10.62 -46.41
C THR A 129 -46.70 -11.72 -45.46
N THR A 130 -45.63 -12.43 -45.83
CA THR A 130 -44.95 -13.37 -44.92
C THR A 130 -43.80 -12.67 -44.22
N LEU A 131 -43.67 -12.93 -42.92
CA LEU A 131 -42.67 -12.33 -42.04
C LEU A 131 -41.85 -13.40 -41.36
N GLU A 132 -40.55 -13.16 -41.32
CA GLU A 132 -39.64 -13.86 -40.46
C GLU A 132 -39.26 -12.94 -39.31
N LEU A 133 -39.65 -13.32 -38.09
CA LEU A 133 -39.23 -12.67 -36.86
C LEU A 133 -37.99 -13.37 -36.32
N ILE A 134 -36.95 -12.58 -36.04
CA ILE A 134 -35.68 -13.05 -35.50
C ILE A 134 -35.40 -12.29 -34.20
N PHE A 135 -35.39 -13.00 -33.07
CA PHE A 135 -34.92 -12.44 -31.81
C PHE A 135 -33.48 -12.91 -31.54
N PRO A 136 -32.47 -12.04 -31.64
CA PRO A 136 -31.09 -12.42 -31.38
C PRO A 136 -30.81 -12.48 -29.87
N PHE A 137 -30.15 -13.53 -29.41
CA PHE A 137 -29.59 -13.57 -28.06
C PHE A 137 -28.20 -12.90 -28.02
N PRO A 138 -27.77 -12.43 -26.84
CA PRO A 138 -26.42 -11.90 -26.66
C PRO A 138 -25.35 -12.93 -27.05
N GLY A 139 -24.28 -12.46 -27.71
CA GLY A 139 -23.13 -13.30 -28.00
C GLY A 139 -22.39 -13.75 -26.73
N GLY A 140 -21.75 -14.92 -26.79
CA GLY A 140 -20.95 -15.44 -25.67
C GLY A 140 -21.74 -16.14 -24.57
N LEU A 141 -23.01 -16.46 -24.82
CA LEU A 141 -23.84 -17.25 -23.91
C LEU A 141 -23.57 -18.75 -24.06
N ASP A 142 -23.16 -19.39 -22.97
CA ASP A 142 -23.01 -20.85 -22.91
C ASP A 142 -24.32 -21.56 -22.56
N THR A 143 -25.23 -20.88 -21.84
CA THR A 143 -26.52 -21.43 -21.41
C THR A 143 -27.60 -20.37 -21.36
N LEU A 144 -28.81 -20.76 -21.76
CA LEU A 144 -30.04 -20.00 -21.65
C LEU A 144 -31.05 -20.84 -20.86
N ASN A 145 -31.76 -20.21 -19.93
CA ASN A 145 -32.77 -20.87 -19.11
C ASN A 145 -34.10 -20.14 -19.25
N GLN A 146 -35.21 -20.86 -19.09
CA GLN A 146 -36.56 -20.28 -19.07
C GLN A 146 -36.82 -19.37 -20.29
N VAL A 147 -36.44 -19.87 -21.47
CA VAL A 147 -36.68 -19.18 -22.73
C VAL A 147 -38.13 -19.37 -23.14
N TYR A 148 -38.85 -18.28 -23.34
CA TYR A 148 -40.22 -18.27 -23.82
C TYR A 148 -40.36 -17.24 -24.94
N PHE A 149 -41.00 -17.65 -26.03
CA PHE A 149 -41.43 -16.76 -27.11
C PHE A 149 -42.95 -16.90 -27.23
N LEU A 150 -43.67 -15.84 -26.88
CA LEU A 150 -45.13 -15.81 -26.89
C LEU A 150 -45.60 -14.78 -27.90
N VAL A 151 -46.59 -15.16 -28.70
CA VAL A 151 -47.32 -14.28 -29.61
C VAL A 151 -48.77 -14.27 -29.14
N ASP A 152 -49.28 -13.07 -28.81
CA ASP A 152 -50.62 -12.87 -28.26
C ASP A 152 -50.93 -13.76 -27.03
N GLY A 153 -49.90 -13.98 -26.20
CA GLY A 153 -49.99 -14.73 -24.94
C GLY A 153 -49.81 -16.24 -25.05
N ALA A 154 -49.63 -16.81 -26.24
CA ALA A 154 -49.39 -18.23 -26.46
C ALA A 154 -48.12 -18.49 -27.28
N GLU A 155 -47.48 -19.64 -27.07
CA GLU A 155 -46.33 -20.04 -27.88
C GLU A 155 -46.80 -20.46 -29.29
N PRO A 156 -46.35 -19.79 -30.36
CA PRO A 156 -46.84 -20.08 -31.70
C PRO A 156 -46.26 -21.39 -32.24
N PRO A 157 -47.01 -22.12 -33.09
CA PRO A 157 -46.49 -23.33 -33.73
C PRO A 157 -45.35 -22.98 -34.69
N GLY A 158 -44.33 -23.83 -34.75
CA GLY A 158 -43.22 -23.68 -35.70
C GLY A 158 -42.11 -22.71 -35.29
N VAL A 159 -42.14 -22.19 -34.06
CA VAL A 159 -41.01 -21.44 -33.48
C VAL A 159 -39.75 -22.32 -33.40
N GLN A 160 -38.62 -21.75 -33.80
CA GLN A 160 -37.32 -22.40 -33.75
C GLN A 160 -36.44 -21.70 -32.71
N TYR A 161 -35.97 -22.46 -31.72
CA TYR A 161 -35.08 -21.96 -30.67
C TYR A 161 -33.64 -22.38 -30.96
N GLY A 162 -32.73 -21.41 -30.91
CA GLY A 162 -31.28 -21.61 -30.94
C GLY A 162 -30.60 -20.86 -29.80
N LEU A 163 -29.31 -21.13 -29.59
CA LEU A 163 -28.49 -20.39 -28.63
C LEU A 163 -28.16 -18.96 -29.11
N SER A 164 -28.19 -18.75 -30.43
CA SER A 164 -27.92 -17.45 -31.05
C SER A 164 -29.17 -16.60 -31.26
N ASN A 165 -30.32 -17.23 -31.51
CA ASN A 165 -31.56 -16.53 -31.83
C ASN A 165 -32.80 -17.43 -31.66
N ILE A 166 -33.96 -16.80 -31.68
CA ILE A 166 -35.26 -17.42 -31.93
C ILE A 166 -35.73 -16.98 -33.31
N THR A 167 -36.24 -17.91 -34.12
CA THR A 167 -36.82 -17.60 -35.44
C THR A 167 -38.26 -18.10 -35.51
N TRP A 168 -39.17 -17.26 -36.02
CA TRP A 168 -40.56 -17.64 -36.25
C TRP A 168 -41.08 -17.00 -37.53
N TRP A 169 -41.93 -17.74 -38.25
CA TRP A 169 -42.52 -17.31 -39.51
C TRP A 169 -44.02 -17.15 -39.34
N THR A 170 -44.57 -16.04 -39.84
CA THR A 170 -46.01 -15.77 -39.82
C THR A 170 -46.46 -15.03 -41.06
N GLU A 171 -47.74 -15.16 -41.41
CA GLU A 171 -48.38 -14.26 -42.36
C GLU A 171 -49.03 -13.13 -41.56
N MET A 172 -48.98 -11.90 -42.09
CA MET A 172 -49.66 -10.74 -41.50
C MET A 172 -50.44 -9.98 -42.57
N GLU A 173 -51.63 -9.52 -42.21
CA GLU A 173 -52.44 -8.62 -43.01
C GLU A 173 -52.15 -7.14 -42.72
N THR A 174 -52.44 -6.26 -43.68
CA THR A 174 -52.27 -4.81 -43.48
C THR A 174 -53.12 -4.32 -42.30
N GLY A 175 -52.49 -3.68 -41.31
CA GLY A 175 -53.14 -3.16 -40.11
C GLY A 175 -53.29 -4.20 -38.99
N GLU A 176 -52.91 -5.45 -39.21
CA GLU A 176 -52.83 -6.46 -38.16
C GLU A 176 -51.73 -6.11 -37.16
N GLU A 177 -51.98 -6.46 -35.90
CA GLU A 177 -51.06 -6.25 -34.79
C GLU A 177 -50.85 -7.52 -34.00
N HIS A 178 -49.60 -7.78 -33.63
CA HIS A 178 -49.25 -8.85 -32.71
C HIS A 178 -48.44 -8.31 -31.54
N GLU A 179 -48.74 -8.82 -30.35
CA GLU A 179 -47.91 -8.64 -29.18
C GLU A 179 -46.94 -9.81 -29.07
N VAL A 180 -45.65 -9.52 -29.16
CA VAL A 180 -44.58 -10.50 -29.02
C VAL A 180 -43.89 -10.32 -27.68
N VAL A 181 -43.93 -11.34 -26.83
CA VAL A 181 -43.26 -11.35 -25.53
C VAL A 181 -42.12 -12.35 -25.56
N VAL A 182 -40.92 -11.87 -25.26
CA VAL A 182 -39.72 -12.71 -25.14
C VAL A 182 -39.23 -12.67 -23.70
N ARG A 183 -39.07 -13.85 -23.10
CA ARG A 183 -38.51 -14.00 -21.74
C ARG A 183 -37.35 -14.97 -21.77
N TYR A 184 -36.28 -14.66 -21.05
CA TYR A 184 -35.20 -15.60 -20.83
C TYR A 184 -34.37 -15.22 -19.60
N ARG A 185 -33.62 -16.22 -19.11
CA ARG A 185 -32.60 -16.04 -18.08
C ARG A 185 -31.23 -16.42 -18.58
N ALA A 186 -30.25 -15.61 -18.22
CA ALA A 186 -28.85 -15.80 -18.60
C ALA A 186 -27.91 -15.36 -17.48
N ARG A 187 -26.60 -15.55 -17.68
CA ARG A 187 -25.57 -14.98 -16.81
C ARG A 187 -24.73 -13.98 -17.59
N GLY A 188 -24.38 -12.89 -16.93
CA GLY A 188 -23.51 -11.87 -17.48
C GLY A 188 -22.51 -11.36 -16.44
N VAL A 189 -21.57 -10.54 -16.92
CA VAL A 189 -20.50 -9.96 -16.10
C VAL A 189 -20.36 -8.48 -16.40
N GLY A 190 -20.11 -7.68 -15.38
CA GLY A 190 -19.64 -6.29 -15.48
C GLY A 190 -20.67 -5.26 -15.94
N SER A 191 -21.28 -5.45 -17.12
CA SER A 191 -22.25 -4.52 -17.68
C SER A 191 -23.37 -5.21 -18.45
N PHE A 192 -24.48 -4.50 -18.60
CA PHE A 192 -25.61 -4.91 -19.41
C PHE A 192 -25.94 -3.78 -20.40
N ARG A 193 -26.18 -4.15 -21.66
CA ARG A 193 -26.56 -3.24 -22.74
C ARG A 193 -27.80 -3.77 -23.44
N TYR A 194 -28.76 -2.88 -23.68
CA TYR A 194 -29.89 -3.09 -24.57
C TYR A 194 -29.75 -2.17 -25.78
N ALA A 195 -29.48 -2.77 -26.93
CA ALA A 195 -29.31 -2.06 -28.19
C ALA A 195 -30.66 -1.60 -28.74
N LEU A 196 -30.69 -0.39 -29.28
CA LEU A 196 -31.86 0.17 -29.95
C LEU A 196 -31.64 0.20 -31.47
N ASP A 197 -32.72 0.18 -32.24
CA ASP A 197 -32.64 0.39 -33.68
C ASP A 197 -32.25 1.85 -33.96
N HIS A 198 -31.03 2.03 -34.44
CA HIS A 198 -30.47 3.35 -34.67
C HIS A 198 -31.17 4.02 -35.85
N ASN A 199 -31.44 5.31 -35.74
CA ASN A 199 -32.08 6.13 -36.78
C ASN A 199 -33.52 5.69 -37.17
N GLN A 200 -34.16 4.85 -36.36
CA GLN A 200 -35.60 4.59 -36.47
C GLN A 200 -36.35 5.34 -35.38
N ARG A 201 -37.60 5.71 -35.67
CA ARG A 201 -38.47 6.37 -34.69
C ARG A 201 -39.24 5.30 -33.92
N LEU A 202 -39.03 5.25 -32.61
CA LEU A 202 -39.85 4.48 -31.67
C LEU A 202 -40.98 5.38 -31.17
N GLU A 203 -42.23 4.90 -31.18
CA GLU A 203 -43.36 5.69 -30.68
C GLU A 203 -43.34 5.74 -29.15
N ASN A 204 -43.14 4.60 -28.50
CA ASN A 204 -43.02 4.50 -27.04
C ASN A 204 -41.81 3.62 -26.68
N LEU A 205 -40.91 4.15 -25.86
CA LEU A 205 -39.82 3.41 -25.24
C LEU A 205 -40.01 3.41 -23.72
N ASP A 206 -40.21 2.23 -23.12
CA ASP A 206 -40.26 2.03 -21.66
C ASP A 206 -39.31 0.91 -21.24
N VAL A 207 -38.06 1.29 -20.95
CA VAL A 207 -37.03 0.36 -20.45
C VAL A 207 -36.84 0.58 -18.96
N ARG A 208 -36.88 -0.50 -18.18
CA ARG A 208 -36.54 -0.49 -16.75
C ARG A 208 -35.52 -1.57 -16.44
N ILE A 209 -34.40 -1.17 -15.85
CA ILE A 209 -33.33 -2.05 -15.41
C ILE A 209 -33.21 -1.93 -13.90
N ALA A 210 -33.49 -3.02 -13.19
CA ALA A 210 -33.34 -3.13 -11.75
C ALA A 210 -32.07 -3.91 -11.41
N VAL A 211 -31.12 -3.29 -10.74
CA VAL A 211 -29.94 -3.94 -10.15
C VAL A 211 -30.25 -4.30 -8.71
N ARG A 212 -30.06 -5.56 -8.33
CA ARG A 212 -30.28 -6.05 -6.96
C ARG A 212 -29.00 -6.67 -6.39
N GLY A 213 -28.81 -6.53 -5.10
CA GLY A 213 -27.69 -7.13 -4.34
C GLY A 213 -26.43 -6.26 -4.30
N LEU A 214 -26.34 -5.21 -5.12
CA LEU A 214 -25.24 -4.24 -5.14
C LEU A 214 -25.80 -2.83 -5.40
N THR A 215 -25.06 -1.81 -4.95
CA THR A 215 -25.35 -0.38 -5.11
C THR A 215 -24.13 0.34 -5.68
N GLY A 216 -24.32 1.49 -6.33
CA GLY A 216 -23.25 2.25 -6.98
C GLY A 216 -23.06 1.86 -8.45
N SER A 217 -24.13 1.44 -9.11
CA SER A 217 -24.14 1.19 -10.55
C SER A 217 -24.23 2.52 -11.29
N GLU A 218 -23.56 2.62 -12.44
CA GLU A 218 -23.45 3.87 -13.19
C GLU A 218 -23.96 3.70 -14.63
N VAL A 219 -24.64 4.73 -15.12
CA VAL A 219 -25.03 4.85 -16.53
C VAL A 219 -23.92 5.61 -17.25
N PRO A 220 -23.18 4.97 -18.17
CA PRO A 220 -22.04 5.61 -18.81
C PRO A 220 -22.49 6.74 -19.74
N GLU A 221 -21.61 7.72 -19.97
CA GLU A 221 -21.90 8.86 -20.86
C GLU A 221 -22.21 8.43 -22.30
N SER A 222 -21.86 7.22 -22.72
CA SER A 222 -22.18 6.65 -24.03
C SER A 222 -23.61 6.12 -24.14
N SER A 223 -24.34 6.01 -23.02
CA SER A 223 -25.72 5.53 -22.99
C SER A 223 -26.71 6.66 -23.25
N LEU A 224 -27.94 6.28 -23.61
CA LEU A 224 -29.10 7.15 -23.52
C LEU A 224 -29.27 7.65 -22.06
N PRO A 225 -29.49 8.95 -21.83
CA PRO A 225 -29.70 9.48 -20.49
C PRO A 225 -30.88 8.80 -19.79
N THR A 226 -30.79 8.58 -18.49
CA THR A 226 -31.94 8.07 -17.72
C THR A 226 -32.98 9.14 -17.51
N THR A 227 -34.24 8.72 -17.47
CA THR A 227 -35.39 9.57 -17.13
C THR A 227 -35.65 9.59 -15.62
N ALA A 228 -35.38 8.47 -14.94
CA ALA A 228 -35.44 8.37 -13.48
C ALA A 228 -34.43 7.35 -12.96
N VAL A 229 -33.94 7.60 -11.75
CA VAL A 229 -33.14 6.67 -10.95
C VAL A 229 -33.77 6.61 -9.58
N GLU A 230 -34.15 5.41 -9.14
CA GLU A 230 -34.80 5.17 -7.87
C GLU A 230 -33.99 4.16 -7.05
N ASP A 231 -33.75 4.47 -5.78
CA ASP A 231 -33.19 3.51 -4.84
C ASP A 231 -34.28 2.50 -4.46
N VAL A 232 -34.01 1.22 -4.68
CA VAL A 232 -34.89 0.11 -4.30
C VAL A 232 -34.28 -0.66 -3.14
N GLU A 233 -35.09 -1.44 -2.41
CA GLU A 233 -34.60 -2.22 -1.29
C GLU A 233 -33.47 -3.16 -1.75
N ASN A 234 -32.25 -2.89 -1.28
CA ASN A 234 -31.03 -3.60 -1.66
C ASN A 234 -30.69 -3.52 -3.16
N GLY A 235 -30.83 -2.33 -3.77
CA GLY A 235 -30.53 -2.14 -5.19
C GLY A 235 -30.84 -0.76 -5.74
N GLU A 236 -30.72 -0.63 -7.07
CA GLU A 236 -31.00 0.60 -7.83
C GLU A 236 -31.87 0.26 -9.04
N GLN A 237 -32.82 1.13 -9.39
CA GLN A 237 -33.64 0.99 -10.58
C GLN A 237 -33.42 2.18 -11.50
N PHE A 238 -33.09 1.89 -12.75
CA PHE A 238 -32.88 2.87 -13.82
C PHE A 238 -34.02 2.77 -14.82
N SER A 239 -34.61 3.93 -15.17
CA SER A 239 -35.75 4.00 -16.09
C SER A 239 -35.46 4.91 -17.28
N TRP A 240 -35.86 4.46 -18.46
CA TRP A 240 -35.88 5.24 -19.71
C TRP A 240 -37.30 5.22 -20.27
N GLN A 241 -37.99 6.35 -20.16
CA GLN A 241 -39.36 6.54 -20.64
C GLN A 241 -39.40 7.70 -21.63
N TYR A 242 -39.46 7.38 -22.92
CA TYR A 242 -39.45 8.37 -23.99
C TYR A 242 -40.61 8.16 -24.94
N ASP A 243 -41.28 9.26 -25.30
CA ASP A 243 -42.29 9.29 -26.34
C ASP A 243 -41.65 9.81 -27.64
N ALA A 244 -41.92 9.14 -28.77
CA ALA A 244 -41.45 9.52 -30.10
C ALA A 244 -39.92 9.69 -30.21
N LEU A 245 -39.15 8.74 -29.70
CA LEU A 245 -37.68 8.79 -29.65
C LEU A 245 -37.05 8.38 -30.99
N ILE A 246 -36.02 9.11 -31.40
CA ILE A 246 -35.02 8.65 -32.38
C ILE A 246 -33.70 8.59 -31.63
N ALA A 247 -33.13 7.39 -31.48
CA ALA A 247 -31.91 7.17 -30.71
C ALA A 247 -30.71 6.90 -31.63
N ASP A 248 -29.56 7.45 -31.26
CA ASP A 248 -28.24 7.13 -31.79
C ASP A 248 -27.37 6.38 -30.76
N ARG A 249 -27.96 6.08 -29.59
CA ARG A 249 -27.31 5.52 -28.41
C ARG A 249 -28.18 4.46 -27.76
N ASP A 250 -27.50 3.46 -27.21
CA ASP A 250 -28.12 2.33 -26.53
C ASP A 250 -28.42 2.61 -25.05
N VAL A 251 -29.26 1.78 -24.45
CA VAL A 251 -29.45 1.73 -23.00
C VAL A 251 -28.35 0.85 -22.39
N GLN A 252 -27.62 1.35 -21.39
CA GLN A 252 -26.51 0.64 -20.78
C GLN A 252 -26.41 0.94 -19.27
N VAL A 253 -26.12 -0.09 -18.49
CA VAL A 253 -25.80 0.01 -17.06
C VAL A 253 -24.47 -0.70 -16.81
N THR A 254 -23.57 -0.04 -16.09
CA THR A 254 -22.30 -0.59 -15.63
C THR A 254 -22.40 -0.90 -14.14
N LEU A 255 -22.09 -2.12 -13.76
CA LEU A 255 -22.15 -2.57 -12.37
C LEU A 255 -20.88 -2.15 -11.62
N PRO A 256 -20.97 -1.90 -10.30
CA PRO A 256 -19.82 -1.48 -9.51
C PRO A 256 -18.75 -2.57 -9.50
N THR A 257 -17.49 -2.21 -9.70
CA THR A 257 -16.36 -3.13 -9.55
C THR A 257 -15.74 -2.99 -8.16
N GLN A 258 -15.44 -4.11 -7.50
CA GLN A 258 -14.60 -4.11 -6.32
C GLN A 258 -13.20 -4.62 -6.68
N PRO A 259 -12.14 -3.86 -6.41
CA PRO A 259 -10.79 -4.39 -6.58
C PRO A 259 -10.58 -5.53 -5.60
N GLY A 260 -10.29 -6.72 -6.11
CA GLY A 260 -9.95 -7.88 -5.30
C GLY A 260 -8.70 -7.64 -4.44
N SER A 261 -8.47 -8.51 -3.45
CA SER A 261 -7.32 -8.43 -2.53
C SER A 261 -5.96 -8.31 -3.25
N VAL A 262 -5.82 -9.00 -4.39
CA VAL A 262 -4.60 -8.99 -5.21
C VAL A 262 -4.41 -7.62 -5.88
N GLN A 263 -5.47 -7.08 -6.49
CA GLN A 263 -5.44 -5.80 -7.18
C GLN A 263 -5.25 -4.62 -6.21
N ARG A 264 -5.79 -4.72 -4.99
CA ARG A 264 -5.54 -3.76 -3.90
C ARG A 264 -4.07 -3.75 -3.48
N LEU A 265 -3.43 -4.92 -3.39
CA LEU A 265 -2.02 -5.04 -3.06
C LEU A 265 -1.14 -4.46 -4.17
N GLU A 266 -1.49 -4.69 -5.44
CA GLU A 266 -0.79 -4.13 -6.61
C GLU A 266 -0.88 -2.60 -6.64
N GLN A 267 -2.08 -2.04 -6.46
CA GLN A 267 -2.27 -0.59 -6.38
C GLN A 267 -1.44 0.04 -5.23
N LEU A 268 -1.23 -0.71 -4.15
CA LEU A 268 -0.42 -0.30 -3.01
C LEU A 268 1.07 -0.65 -3.14
N GLN A 269 1.50 -1.44 -4.13
CA GLN A 269 2.89 -1.88 -4.30
C GLN A 269 3.84 -0.70 -4.59
N GLY A 270 3.39 0.28 -5.36
CA GLY A 270 4.15 1.51 -5.62
C GLY A 270 4.44 2.31 -4.33
N PRO A 271 3.41 2.65 -3.53
CA PRO A 271 3.59 3.25 -2.21
C PRO A 271 4.39 2.38 -1.21
N LEU A 272 4.12 1.07 -1.15
CA LEU A 272 4.77 0.13 -0.22
C LEU A 272 6.25 -0.09 -0.54
N SER A 273 6.64 -0.11 -1.81
CA SER A 273 8.06 -0.21 -2.20
C SER A 273 8.86 1.03 -1.77
N LYS A 274 8.30 2.23 -1.92
CA LYS A 274 8.89 3.47 -1.40
C LYS A 274 9.02 3.43 0.13
N LEU A 275 8.00 2.93 0.82
CA LEU A 275 8.02 2.76 2.27
C LEU A 275 9.07 1.72 2.69
N SER A 276 9.21 0.63 1.95
CA SER A 276 10.20 -0.42 2.20
C SER A 276 11.63 0.12 2.09
N LEU A 277 11.92 0.90 1.04
CA LEU A 277 13.20 1.60 0.88
C LEU A 277 13.50 2.61 2.01
N ALA A 278 12.46 3.28 2.54
CA ALA A 278 12.60 4.23 3.65
C ALA A 278 12.67 3.55 5.03
N SER A 279 12.20 2.31 5.15
CA SER A 279 12.09 1.58 6.42
C SER A 279 13.41 1.47 7.22
N PRO A 280 14.59 1.21 6.61
CA PRO A 280 15.84 1.09 7.38
C PRO A 280 16.21 2.42 8.04
N LEU A 281 16.04 3.52 7.29
CA LEU A 281 16.30 4.87 7.79
C LEU A 281 15.40 5.21 8.97
N LEU A 282 14.10 4.90 8.86
CA LEU A 282 13.14 5.14 9.93
C LEU A 282 13.42 4.31 11.19
N VAL A 283 13.85 3.05 11.04
CA VAL A 283 14.23 2.20 12.18
C VAL A 283 15.45 2.76 12.89
N VAL A 284 16.51 3.11 12.14
CA VAL A 284 17.74 3.69 12.71
C VAL A 284 17.44 5.01 13.40
N LEU A 285 16.64 5.87 12.79
CA LEU A 285 16.25 7.16 13.35
C LEU A 285 15.39 6.96 14.62
N PHE A 286 14.43 6.04 14.61
CA PHE A 286 13.63 5.68 15.79
C PHE A 286 14.51 5.19 16.95
N VAL A 287 15.42 4.25 16.70
CA VAL A 287 16.32 3.69 17.73
C VAL A 287 17.24 4.78 18.28
N THR A 288 17.77 5.65 17.42
CA THR A 288 18.63 6.77 17.82
C THR A 288 17.86 7.77 18.68
N CYS A 289 16.63 8.13 18.28
CA CYS A 289 15.79 9.03 19.06
C CYS A 289 15.41 8.43 20.41
N LEU A 290 15.07 7.14 20.44
CA LEU A 290 14.76 6.42 21.68
C LEU A 290 15.96 6.42 22.62
N ALA A 291 17.16 6.11 22.12
CA ALA A 291 18.39 6.13 22.88
C ALA A 291 18.74 7.53 23.42
N GLY A 292 18.61 8.57 22.60
CA GLY A 292 18.83 9.96 23.02
C GLY A 292 17.86 10.40 24.12
N LEU A 293 16.58 10.03 24.00
CA LEU A 293 15.56 10.38 24.98
C LEU A 293 15.75 9.65 26.31
N HIS A 294 16.15 8.39 26.27
CA HIS A 294 16.51 7.62 27.47
C HIS A 294 17.78 8.16 28.13
N TRP A 295 18.80 8.54 27.35
CA TRP A 295 20.03 9.15 27.86
C TRP A 295 19.74 10.46 28.62
N LEU A 296 18.97 11.37 28.01
CA LEU A 296 18.52 12.61 28.64
C LEU A 296 17.62 12.37 29.87
N SER A 297 16.90 11.23 29.90
CA SER A 297 16.04 10.85 31.01
C SER A 297 16.78 10.11 32.13
N GLY A 298 18.08 9.86 32.00
CA GLY A 298 18.89 9.10 32.97
C GLY A 298 18.66 7.59 32.93
N ILE A 299 17.93 7.07 31.94
CA ILE A 299 17.63 5.65 31.79
C ILE A 299 18.81 4.98 31.06
N ARG A 300 19.54 4.11 31.76
CA ARG A 300 20.65 3.35 31.20
C ARG A 300 20.19 1.95 30.79
N LEU A 301 19.76 1.80 29.54
CA LEU A 301 19.52 0.48 28.95
C LEU A 301 20.77 -0.06 28.24
N PRO A 302 21.03 -1.38 28.30
CA PRO A 302 22.07 -1.98 27.49
C PRO A 302 21.69 -1.94 26.00
N PHE A 303 22.70 -1.81 25.13
CA PHE A 303 22.55 -1.72 23.67
C PHE A 303 21.62 -2.78 23.05
N GLN A 304 21.63 -4.00 23.60
CA GLN A 304 20.78 -5.13 23.17
C GLN A 304 19.29 -4.80 23.18
N HIS A 305 18.82 -4.01 24.15
CA HIS A 305 17.40 -3.67 24.26
C HIS A 305 16.98 -2.69 23.17
N TYR A 306 17.88 -1.78 22.77
CA TYR A 306 17.63 -0.85 21.66
C TYR A 306 17.56 -1.60 20.33
N LEU A 307 18.44 -2.58 20.11
CA LEU A 307 18.35 -3.44 18.92
C LEU A 307 17.04 -4.23 18.89
N LEU A 308 16.63 -4.83 20.02
CA LEU A 308 15.39 -5.60 20.08
C LEU A 308 14.14 -4.72 19.88
N ALA A 309 14.16 -3.49 20.39
CA ALA A 309 13.14 -2.50 20.10
C ALA A 309 13.12 -2.13 18.60
N GLY A 310 14.29 -2.03 17.96
CA GLY A 310 14.40 -1.84 16.51
C GLY A 310 13.75 -2.99 15.70
N PHE A 311 13.98 -4.24 16.09
CA PHE A 311 13.29 -5.40 15.50
C PHE A 311 11.77 -5.30 15.68
N GLY A 312 11.30 -5.02 16.90
CA GLY A 312 9.87 -4.89 17.18
C GLY A 312 9.23 -3.78 16.35
N PHE A 313 9.89 -2.63 16.24
CA PHE A 313 9.46 -1.51 15.40
C PHE A 313 9.40 -1.90 13.92
N PHE A 314 10.41 -2.64 13.44
CA PHE A 314 10.47 -3.07 12.04
C PHE A 314 9.31 -3.99 11.64
N LEU A 315 8.76 -4.80 12.56
CA LEU A 315 7.63 -5.69 12.28
C LEU A 315 6.38 -4.97 11.76
N PHE A 316 6.27 -3.66 11.96
CA PHE A 316 5.19 -2.85 11.40
C PHE A 316 5.09 -2.95 9.87
N TYR A 317 6.21 -2.90 9.16
CA TYR A 317 6.22 -2.86 7.69
C TYR A 317 5.70 -4.16 7.04
N PRO A 318 6.18 -5.36 7.42
CA PRO A 318 5.60 -6.60 6.93
C PRO A 318 4.16 -6.79 7.43
N ALA A 319 3.85 -6.47 8.69
CA ALA A 319 2.49 -6.59 9.20
C ALA A 319 1.50 -5.72 8.40
N LEU A 320 1.85 -4.47 8.10
CA LEU A 320 1.05 -3.58 7.26
C LEU A 320 0.83 -4.18 5.87
N THR A 321 1.89 -4.70 5.24
CA THR A 321 1.82 -5.31 3.90
C THR A 321 0.83 -6.48 3.87
N PHE A 322 0.89 -7.39 4.84
CA PHE A 322 -0.02 -8.53 4.90
C PHE A 322 -1.45 -8.14 5.29
N LEU A 323 -1.64 -7.20 6.23
CA LEU A 323 -2.97 -6.77 6.63
C LEU A 323 -3.70 -6.03 5.51
N CYS A 324 -3.00 -5.29 4.65
CA CYS A 324 -3.59 -4.62 3.48
C CYS A 324 -4.19 -5.61 2.45
N ALA A 325 -3.81 -6.89 2.48
CA ALA A 325 -4.40 -7.91 1.62
C ALA A 325 -5.84 -8.29 2.05
N VAL A 326 -6.18 -8.09 3.33
CA VAL A 326 -7.47 -8.52 3.91
C VAL A 326 -8.32 -7.33 4.36
N LEU A 327 -7.68 -6.24 4.80
CA LEU A 327 -8.32 -5.05 5.36
C LEU A 327 -8.08 -3.82 4.49
N ASP A 328 -8.93 -2.81 4.63
CA ASP A 328 -8.67 -1.49 4.07
C ASP A 328 -7.39 -0.88 4.66
N LEU A 329 -6.66 -0.10 3.86
CA LEU A 329 -5.38 0.52 4.25
C LEU A 329 -5.45 1.24 5.61
N LYS A 330 -6.54 1.97 5.89
CA LYS A 330 -6.72 2.70 7.14
C LYS A 330 -6.83 1.76 8.34
N LEU A 331 -7.61 0.68 8.19
CA LEU A 331 -7.79 -0.34 9.23
C LEU A 331 -6.52 -1.18 9.41
N ALA A 332 -5.91 -1.61 8.31
CA ALA A 332 -4.64 -2.34 8.31
C ALA A 332 -3.55 -1.55 9.05
N ALA A 333 -3.39 -0.26 8.75
CA ALA A 333 -2.45 0.63 9.41
C ALA A 333 -2.75 0.80 10.91
N ALA A 334 -4.01 1.03 11.27
CA ALA A 334 -4.41 1.20 12.67
C ALA A 334 -4.12 -0.06 13.49
N VAL A 335 -4.46 -1.25 12.96
CA VAL A 335 -4.24 -2.53 13.64
C VAL A 335 -2.75 -2.84 13.75
N ALA A 336 -1.98 -2.69 12.66
CA ALA A 336 -0.53 -2.93 12.68
C ALA A 336 0.19 -1.96 13.63
N MET A 337 -0.17 -0.68 13.61
CA MET A 337 0.38 0.32 14.53
C MET A 337 0.04 -0.03 15.99
N ALA A 338 -1.21 -0.37 16.29
CA ALA A 338 -1.63 -0.72 17.65
C ALA A 338 -0.88 -1.96 18.17
N ALA A 339 -0.76 -3.00 17.36
CA ALA A 339 -0.05 -4.23 17.72
C ALA A 339 1.44 -3.96 18.01
N VAL A 340 2.13 -3.27 17.11
CA VAL A 340 3.57 -2.97 17.26
C VAL A 340 3.82 -2.00 18.42
N THR A 341 2.98 -0.96 18.56
CA THR A 341 3.11 0.01 19.67
C THR A 341 2.89 -0.69 21.01
N THR A 342 1.90 -1.57 21.12
CA THR A 342 1.64 -2.34 22.35
C THR A 342 2.82 -3.24 22.69
N LEU A 343 3.38 -3.94 21.70
CA LEU A 343 4.56 -4.78 21.86
C LEU A 343 5.76 -3.98 22.38
N LEU A 344 6.02 -2.81 21.79
CA LEU A 344 7.12 -1.91 22.19
C LEU A 344 6.92 -1.35 23.60
N ILE A 345 5.71 -0.89 23.93
CA ILE A 345 5.39 -0.37 25.28
C ILE A 345 5.57 -1.47 26.32
N PHE A 346 5.10 -2.68 26.05
CA PHE A 346 5.22 -3.80 26.99
C PHE A 346 6.69 -4.17 27.23
N PHE A 347 7.46 -4.32 26.15
CA PHE A 347 8.89 -4.66 26.22
C PHE A 347 9.71 -3.57 26.95
N LEU A 348 9.60 -2.32 26.51
CA LEU A 348 10.37 -1.22 27.07
C LEU A 348 9.90 -0.84 28.48
N GLY A 349 8.59 -0.89 28.74
CA GLY A 349 8.02 -0.65 30.06
C GLY A 349 8.51 -1.67 31.10
N ARG A 350 8.70 -2.94 30.69
CA ARG A 350 9.29 -3.97 31.55
C ARG A 350 10.81 -3.80 31.75
N ALA A 351 11.52 -3.26 30.77
CA ALA A 351 12.98 -3.08 30.84
C ALA A 351 13.42 -1.78 31.54
N ALA A 352 12.68 -0.69 31.38
CA ALA A 352 13.07 0.66 31.83
C ALA A 352 12.10 1.30 32.85
N GLY A 353 10.95 0.67 33.11
CA GLY A 353 9.93 1.14 34.05
C GLY A 353 8.70 1.74 33.37
N TRP A 354 7.52 1.41 33.90
CA TRP A 354 6.24 1.64 33.20
C TRP A 354 5.90 3.11 32.98
N ARG A 355 6.04 3.96 34.00
CA ARG A 355 5.37 5.28 34.10
C ARG A 355 5.91 6.35 33.15
N ARG A 356 7.21 6.32 32.83
CA ARG A 356 7.87 7.31 31.95
C ARG A 356 8.06 6.76 30.54
N THR A 357 8.33 5.48 30.41
CA THR A 357 8.60 4.83 29.12
C THR A 357 7.36 4.72 28.24
N TRP A 358 6.17 4.47 28.80
CA TRP A 358 4.96 4.32 27.98
C TRP A 358 4.63 5.58 27.16
N TRP A 359 4.69 6.78 27.77
CA TRP A 359 4.45 8.04 27.05
C TRP A 359 5.51 8.30 25.97
N GLN A 360 6.79 8.03 26.29
CA GLN A 360 7.90 8.23 25.36
C GLN A 360 7.78 7.29 24.15
N THR A 361 7.50 6.01 24.40
CA THR A 361 7.34 5.00 23.35
C THR A 361 6.08 5.24 22.52
N LEU A 362 4.95 5.59 23.14
CA LEU A 362 3.71 5.89 22.43
C LEU A 362 3.88 7.08 21.47
N LEU A 363 4.52 8.16 21.94
CA LEU A 363 4.71 9.36 21.13
C LEU A 363 5.71 9.12 19.99
N LEU A 364 6.83 8.44 20.25
CA LEU A 364 7.75 8.01 19.18
C LEU A 364 7.04 7.12 18.17
N ALA A 365 6.29 6.11 18.62
CA ALA A 365 5.58 5.20 17.72
C ALA A 365 4.56 5.94 16.87
N ALA A 366 3.79 6.88 17.44
CA ALA A 366 2.84 7.70 16.69
C ALA A 366 3.53 8.58 15.63
N VAL A 367 4.67 9.20 15.97
CA VAL A 367 5.43 10.04 15.02
C VAL A 367 6.03 9.19 13.91
N PHE A 368 6.72 8.10 14.25
CA PHE A 368 7.45 7.31 13.27
C PHE A 368 6.55 6.36 12.47
N LEU A 369 5.71 5.55 13.12
CA LEU A 369 4.79 4.60 12.44
C LEU A 369 3.58 5.30 11.82
N GLY A 370 3.19 6.46 12.36
CA GLY A 370 2.05 7.22 11.87
C GLY A 370 2.48 8.29 10.90
N LEU A 371 2.97 9.41 11.45
CA LEU A 371 3.23 10.62 10.68
C LEU A 371 4.27 10.39 9.59
N PHE A 372 5.39 9.72 9.89
CA PHE A 372 6.44 9.49 8.90
C PHE A 372 6.12 8.33 7.95
N SER A 373 5.74 7.16 8.45
CA SER A 373 5.43 6.01 7.60
C SER A 373 4.18 6.22 6.74
N LEU A 374 3.04 6.59 7.33
CA LEU A 374 1.82 6.85 6.54
C LEU A 374 1.93 8.15 5.74
N GLY A 375 2.68 9.14 6.26
CA GLY A 375 3.01 10.35 5.53
C GLY A 375 3.75 10.08 4.24
N ALA A 376 4.70 9.13 4.23
CA ALA A 376 5.40 8.73 3.03
C ALA A 376 4.48 8.14 1.93
N MET A 377 3.32 7.60 2.29
CA MET A 377 2.34 7.05 1.34
C MET A 377 1.27 8.07 0.92
N SER A 378 0.88 8.97 1.83
CA SER A 378 -0.23 9.91 1.63
C SER A 378 0.02 10.95 0.52
N ARG A 379 -1.04 11.68 0.13
CA ARG A 379 -0.93 12.87 -0.74
C ARG A 379 -0.34 14.08 -0.01
N LEU A 380 -0.51 14.14 1.31
CA LEU A 380 -0.12 15.27 2.18
C LEU A 380 1.25 15.05 2.84
N ARG A 381 2.22 14.49 2.09
CA ARG A 381 3.52 14.07 2.63
C ARG A 381 4.24 15.20 3.36
N GLY A 382 4.26 16.39 2.74
CA GLY A 382 4.92 17.57 3.31
C GLY A 382 4.36 17.93 4.68
N LEU A 383 3.03 17.97 4.83
CA LEU A 383 2.38 18.35 6.09
C LEU A 383 2.64 17.31 7.20
N LEU A 384 2.60 16.03 6.87
CA LEU A 384 2.83 14.96 7.85
C LEU A 384 4.29 14.91 8.29
N PHE A 385 5.25 15.15 7.37
CA PHE A 385 6.67 15.23 7.73
C PHE A 385 6.99 16.48 8.57
N THR A 386 6.42 17.65 8.25
CA THR A 386 6.64 18.85 9.06
C THR A 386 6.02 18.72 10.44
N THR A 387 4.80 18.19 10.53
CA THR A 387 4.11 17.96 11.82
C THR A 387 4.87 16.95 12.67
N GLY A 388 5.30 15.83 12.08
CA GLY A 388 6.10 14.82 12.78
C GLY A 388 7.45 15.36 13.23
N GLY A 389 8.13 16.15 12.41
CA GLY A 389 9.38 16.82 12.76
C GLY A 389 9.20 17.82 13.92
N LEU A 390 8.15 18.64 13.89
CA LEU A 390 7.86 19.61 14.94
C LEU A 390 7.58 18.92 16.28
N LEU A 391 6.79 17.84 16.26
CA LEU A 391 6.54 17.02 17.45
C LEU A 391 7.82 16.37 17.98
N LEU A 392 8.67 15.84 17.10
CA LEU A 392 9.94 15.23 17.47
C LEU A 392 10.86 16.26 18.15
N VAL A 393 11.02 17.45 17.57
CA VAL A 393 11.83 18.54 18.15
C VAL A 393 11.26 18.98 19.49
N GLY A 394 9.96 19.22 19.58
CA GLY A 394 9.30 19.61 20.84
C GLY A 394 9.50 18.58 21.94
N MET A 395 9.46 17.29 21.60
CA MET A 395 9.71 16.20 22.52
C MET A 395 11.16 16.16 23.04
N PHE A 396 12.16 16.53 22.23
CA PHE A 396 13.56 16.64 22.69
C PHE A 396 13.84 17.91 23.50
N MET A 397 13.19 19.03 23.17
CA MET A 397 13.36 20.29 23.90
C MET A 397 12.91 20.16 25.37
N LEU A 398 11.83 19.41 25.64
CA LEU A 398 11.27 19.28 26.99
C LEU A 398 12.23 18.65 28.03
N PRO A 399 12.88 17.50 27.79
CA PRO A 399 13.90 16.95 28.68
C PRO A 399 15.15 17.82 28.78
N VAL A 400 15.61 18.40 27.65
CA VAL A 400 16.82 19.24 27.64
C VAL A 400 16.61 20.48 28.49
N ALA A 401 15.45 21.14 28.39
CA ALA A 401 15.10 22.28 29.24
C ALA A 401 15.02 21.93 30.74
N ARG A 402 14.75 20.66 31.07
CA ARG A 402 14.71 20.16 32.45
C ARG A 402 16.06 19.63 32.94
N TYR A 403 17.04 19.46 32.05
CA TYR A 403 18.36 18.96 32.40
C TYR A 403 19.14 20.07 33.11
N ARG A 404 19.41 19.89 34.40
CA ARG A 404 20.34 20.75 35.15
C ARG A 404 21.74 20.13 35.04
N PRO A 405 22.74 20.83 34.47
CA PRO A 405 24.11 20.34 34.54
C PRO A 405 24.53 20.18 36.01
N PRO A 406 25.33 19.17 36.36
CA PRO A 406 25.92 19.06 37.68
C PRO A 406 26.67 20.36 37.97
N GLN A 407 26.33 21.06 39.06
CA GLN A 407 27.15 22.19 39.45
C GLN A 407 28.56 21.68 39.79
N PRO A 408 29.61 22.38 39.35
CA PRO A 408 30.94 22.09 39.85
C PRO A 408 30.88 22.16 41.37
N VAL A 409 31.29 21.09 42.03
CA VAL A 409 31.45 21.08 43.48
C VAL A 409 32.48 22.16 43.79
N GLU A 410 32.00 23.30 44.27
CA GLU A 410 32.84 24.35 44.83
C GLU A 410 33.60 23.69 45.98
N THR A 411 34.91 23.47 45.77
CA THR A 411 35.81 22.97 46.80
C THR A 411 35.68 23.91 47.99
N GLU A 412 34.99 23.43 49.02
CA GLU A 412 34.85 24.09 50.30
C GLU A 412 36.26 24.50 50.77
N PRO A 413 36.52 25.80 51.04
CA PRO A 413 37.81 26.22 51.54
C PRO A 413 38.05 25.52 52.88
N THR A 414 39.13 24.73 52.93
CA THR A 414 39.65 24.06 54.12
C THR A 414 39.53 24.99 55.34
N PRO A 415 38.91 24.55 56.46
CA PRO A 415 38.79 25.40 57.63
C PRO A 415 40.19 25.74 58.13
N GLN A 416 40.50 27.04 58.10
CA GLN A 416 41.72 27.62 58.62
C GLN A 416 41.74 27.35 60.13
N LYS A 417 42.58 26.40 60.53
CA LYS A 417 42.71 25.98 61.93
C LYS A 417 43.52 27.05 62.66
N ASP A 418 42.81 27.89 63.41
CA ASP A 418 43.37 28.86 64.34
C ASP A 418 44.39 28.19 65.28
N GLN A 419 45.59 28.74 65.32
CA GLN A 419 46.57 28.46 66.35
C GLN A 419 46.39 29.52 67.45
N THR A 420 45.92 29.13 68.64
CA THR A 420 46.26 29.80 69.91
C THR A 420 46.04 28.84 71.10
N ILE A 421 47.16 28.25 71.56
CA ILE A 421 47.67 28.13 72.95
C ILE A 421 46.97 27.23 74.01
N GLU A 422 47.83 26.37 74.63
CA GLU A 422 47.79 25.68 75.95
C GLU A 422 46.76 24.53 76.15
N GLN A 423 47.05 23.36 76.72
CA GLN A 423 48.07 22.92 77.69
C GLN A 423 48.11 21.37 77.76
N GLU A 424 49.30 20.79 77.95
CA GLU A 424 49.61 19.68 78.87
C GLU A 424 49.00 18.26 78.68
N MET A 425 49.80 17.31 78.15
CA MET A 425 50.26 16.07 78.84
C MET A 425 51.03 15.15 77.87
N ALA A 426 52.04 14.50 78.42
CA ALA A 426 53.17 13.86 77.75
C ALA A 426 52.91 12.42 77.25
N GLU A 427 53.54 12.03 76.12
CA GLU A 427 54.03 10.66 75.82
C GLU A 427 54.90 10.63 74.53
N PRO A 428 55.73 9.59 74.26
CA PRO A 428 57.15 9.71 73.85
C PRO A 428 57.38 9.61 72.31
N PRO A 429 58.63 9.83 71.82
CA PRO A 429 58.85 10.31 70.46
C PRO A 429 58.88 9.18 69.42
N LEU A 430 57.98 9.23 68.44
CA LEU A 430 58.15 8.50 67.17
C LEU A 430 58.64 9.45 66.07
N LYS A 431 59.78 9.06 65.51
CA LYS A 431 60.60 9.69 64.47
C LYS A 431 59.74 10.07 63.24
N LYS A 432 59.50 11.37 63.02
CA LYS A 432 58.88 11.89 61.79
C LYS A 432 59.88 11.79 60.63
N LEU A 433 59.53 11.02 59.61
CA LEU A 433 60.13 11.11 58.28
C LEU A 433 59.74 12.45 57.63
N PRO A 434 60.63 13.08 56.84
CA PRO A 434 60.32 14.32 56.15
C PRO A 434 59.25 14.11 55.06
N PRO A 435 58.49 15.17 54.71
CA PRO A 435 57.52 15.14 53.63
C PRO A 435 58.24 14.90 52.29
N VAL A 436 57.77 13.91 51.53
CA VAL A 436 58.20 13.70 50.15
C VAL A 436 57.57 14.81 49.30
N GLU A 437 58.40 15.76 48.86
CA GLU A 437 58.03 16.69 47.79
C GLU A 437 57.70 15.90 46.52
N PRO A 438 56.61 16.22 45.78
CA PRO A 438 56.33 15.58 44.51
C PRO A 438 57.44 15.94 43.51
N LEU A 439 58.22 14.94 43.08
CA LEU A 439 59.20 15.10 42.02
C LEU A 439 58.50 15.58 40.75
N ALA A 440 59.05 16.63 40.13
CA ALA A 440 58.62 17.09 38.81
C ALA A 440 58.76 15.94 37.79
N PRO A 441 57.80 15.73 36.89
CA PRO A 441 57.84 14.63 35.92
C PRO A 441 59.04 14.80 34.98
N SER A 442 59.85 13.75 34.88
CA SER A 442 61.09 13.68 34.09
C SER A 442 60.85 13.49 32.59
N ARG A 443 59.62 13.12 32.17
CA ARG A 443 59.29 12.75 30.79
C ARG A 443 58.02 13.44 30.31
N TYR A 444 57.99 13.81 29.04
CA TYR A 444 56.83 14.36 28.35
C TYR A 444 56.58 13.59 27.05
N CYS A 445 55.31 13.42 26.68
CA CYS A 445 54.95 12.80 25.42
C CYS A 445 55.39 13.69 24.25
N PRO A 446 56.19 13.18 23.29
CA PRO A 446 56.69 13.99 22.18
C PRO A 446 55.58 14.38 21.18
N HIS A 447 54.43 13.70 21.23
CA HIS A 447 53.31 13.98 20.32
C HIS A 447 52.31 14.99 20.88
N CYS A 448 52.03 14.99 22.18
CA CYS A 448 51.00 15.84 22.78
C CYS A 448 51.47 16.70 23.96
N GLY A 449 52.74 16.57 24.36
CA GLY A 449 53.34 17.37 25.44
C GLY A 449 52.84 17.02 26.85
N THR A 450 52.03 15.96 27.02
CA THR A 450 51.54 15.55 28.35
C THR A 450 52.69 14.94 29.17
N PRO A 451 52.87 15.30 30.46
CA PRO A 451 53.85 14.64 31.32
C PRO A 451 53.52 13.16 31.46
N LEU A 452 54.55 12.32 31.42
CA LEU A 452 54.44 10.87 31.54
C LEU A 452 55.15 10.43 32.81
N ASP A 453 54.45 9.61 33.60
CA ASP A 453 55.08 8.84 34.68
C ASP A 453 55.99 7.77 34.07
N GLU A 454 57.13 7.48 34.71
CA GLU A 454 58.09 6.46 34.26
C GLU A 454 57.47 5.07 34.18
N ALA A 455 56.36 4.83 34.89
CA ALA A 455 55.63 3.57 34.86
C ALA A 455 54.80 3.31 33.58
N PHE A 456 54.55 4.32 32.72
CA PHE A 456 53.71 4.15 31.54
C PHE A 456 54.50 3.82 30.26
N SER A 457 54.18 2.70 29.62
CA SER A 457 54.73 2.30 28.32
C SER A 457 54.04 2.98 27.12
N PHE A 458 52.88 3.60 27.33
CA PHE A 458 52.11 4.36 26.33
C PHE A 458 51.52 5.63 26.94
N CYS A 459 51.31 6.66 26.13
CA CYS A 459 50.68 7.90 26.59
C CYS A 459 49.17 7.68 26.82
N PRO A 460 48.63 7.89 28.03
CA PRO A 460 47.21 7.69 28.31
C PRO A 460 46.31 8.72 27.60
N THR A 461 46.86 9.88 27.23
CA THR A 461 46.11 10.96 26.56
C THR A 461 45.96 10.72 25.05
N CYS A 462 47.03 10.35 24.36
CA CYS A 462 47.02 10.22 22.89
C CYS A 462 47.09 8.78 22.38
N GLY A 463 47.33 7.80 23.27
CA GLY A 463 47.35 6.37 22.94
C GLY A 463 48.57 5.90 22.15
N ARG A 464 49.60 6.73 21.94
CA ARG A 464 50.84 6.34 21.25
C ARG A 464 51.88 5.81 22.24
N ASP A 465 52.69 4.86 21.79
CA ASP A 465 53.75 4.27 22.59
C ASP A 465 54.77 5.32 23.04
N ALA A 466 55.07 5.33 24.33
CA ALA A 466 56.05 6.21 24.94
C ALA A 466 57.46 5.59 24.92
N ASN A 467 57.59 4.33 24.50
CA ASN A 467 58.83 3.55 24.43
C ASN A 467 59.81 3.99 23.33
N LEU A 468 59.64 5.19 22.76
CA LEU A 468 60.52 5.73 21.72
C LEU A 468 61.74 6.46 22.28
N PHE A 469 61.92 6.49 23.61
CA PHE A 469 63.15 7.01 24.21
C PHE A 469 64.14 5.86 24.48
N ARG A 470 65.34 5.94 23.91
CA ARG A 470 66.47 5.07 24.26
C ARG A 470 67.43 5.85 25.16
N ARG A 471 67.95 5.19 26.19
CA ARG A 471 69.00 5.75 27.07
C ARG A 471 70.36 5.28 26.57
N CYS A 472 71.27 6.20 26.27
CA CYS A 472 72.61 5.87 25.80
C CYS A 472 73.38 5.10 26.89
N PRO A 473 73.94 3.91 26.61
CA PRO A 473 74.69 3.14 27.60
C PRO A 473 76.01 3.81 28.00
N ALA A 474 76.59 4.66 27.14
CA ALA A 474 77.86 5.31 27.41
C ALA A 474 77.75 6.56 28.31
N CYS A 475 76.76 7.43 28.07
CA CYS A 475 76.63 8.70 28.79
C CYS A 475 75.33 8.86 29.59
N GLY A 476 74.39 7.91 29.46
CA GLY A 476 73.12 7.93 30.21
C GLY A 476 72.07 8.93 29.70
N SER A 477 72.32 9.67 28.61
CA SER A 477 71.33 10.60 28.05
C SER A 477 70.18 9.86 27.36
N GLU A 478 68.95 10.32 27.57
CA GLU A 478 67.76 9.79 26.90
C GLU A 478 67.48 10.57 25.61
N HIS A 479 67.31 9.84 24.50
CA HIS A 479 67.04 10.41 23.19
C HIS A 479 65.80 9.79 22.58
N TYR A 480 64.97 10.62 21.95
CA TYR A 480 63.86 10.16 21.14
C TYR A 480 64.38 9.56 19.82
N VAL A 481 64.06 8.29 19.58
CA VAL A 481 64.43 7.53 18.38
C VAL A 481 63.14 7.05 17.70
N PRO A 482 62.65 7.73 16.66
CA PRO A 482 61.50 7.24 15.91
C PRO A 482 61.83 5.91 15.23
N HIS A 483 60.83 5.05 15.04
CA HIS A 483 61.02 3.68 14.51
C HIS A 483 61.72 3.59 13.15
N GLU A 484 61.77 4.70 12.40
CA GLU A 484 62.36 4.80 11.06
C GLU A 484 63.79 5.38 11.07
N ALA A 485 64.27 5.88 12.22
CA ALA A 485 65.59 6.49 12.33
C ALA A 485 66.59 5.51 12.96
N ASP A 486 67.49 4.97 12.13
CA ASP A 486 68.66 4.22 12.58
C ASP A 486 69.76 5.21 13.02
N LEU A 487 69.84 5.49 14.33
CA LEU A 487 70.92 6.30 14.90
C LEU A 487 72.13 5.43 15.14
N SER A 488 73.14 5.54 14.28
CA SER A 488 74.41 4.81 14.45
C SER A 488 75.24 5.33 15.65
N HIS A 489 75.05 6.59 16.05
CA HIS A 489 75.81 7.23 17.13
C HIS A 489 74.90 8.06 18.05
N CYS A 490 75.30 8.20 19.31
CA CYS A 490 74.61 9.04 20.28
C CYS A 490 74.84 10.53 19.97
N PRO A 491 73.78 11.35 19.79
CA PRO A 491 73.95 12.78 19.49
C PRO A 491 74.51 13.59 20.67
N ALA A 492 74.49 13.07 21.90
CA ALA A 492 75.09 13.75 23.06
C ALA A 492 76.59 13.50 23.23
N CYS A 493 77.07 12.28 23.00
CA CYS A 493 78.47 11.91 23.27
C CYS A 493 79.25 11.37 22.06
N GLY A 494 78.58 11.06 20.95
CA GLY A 494 79.20 10.53 19.73
C GLY A 494 79.56 9.05 19.76
N GLU A 495 79.35 8.31 20.85
CA GLU A 495 79.61 6.86 20.90
C GLU A 495 78.52 6.05 20.16
N PRO A 496 78.86 4.90 19.53
CA PRO A 496 77.91 4.03 18.88
C PRO A 496 77.00 3.30 19.89
N TRP A 497 75.74 3.07 19.52
CA TRP A 497 74.73 2.50 20.40
C TRP A 497 74.95 1.02 20.76
N ASP A 498 75.61 0.25 19.90
CA ASP A 498 75.77 -1.21 20.03
C ASP A 498 77.08 -1.63 20.72
N LYS A 499 77.76 -0.71 21.41
CA LYS A 499 78.99 -1.05 22.15
C LYS A 499 78.60 -1.73 23.48
N PRO A 500 78.97 -3.00 23.72
CA PRO A 500 78.72 -3.63 25.02
C PRO A 500 79.52 -2.90 26.10
N SER A 501 78.88 -2.59 27.22
CA SER A 501 79.52 -1.99 28.39
C SER A 501 80.60 -2.96 28.92
N SER A 502 81.87 -2.60 28.75
CA SER A 502 83.02 -3.29 29.34
C SER A 502 83.27 -2.81 30.77
#